data_AF-A0A418CVV2-F1
#
_entry.id   AF-A0A418CVV2-F1
#
_cell.length_a   1.000
_cell.length_b   1.000
_cell.length_c   1.000
_cell.angle_alpha   90.00
_cell.angle_beta   90.00
_cell.angle_gamma   90.00
#
_symmetry.space_group_name_H-M   'P 1'
#
loop_
_entity.id
_entity.type
_entity.pdbx_description
1 polymer ?
#
loop_
_entity_poly.entity_id
_entity_poly.type
_entity_poly.pdbx_seq_one_letter_code
_entity_poly.pdbx_strand_id
1 'polypeptide(L)'
;MKKYSRRNSTPLDSTLVKAFHGAIEQGDLDEVRAQLAAQPSLANTKEVKTGVTSLMKSSVAPNAIALMTLLRQQGANLATRDATRRTVLLYACTCGAEPATVDLLWSWSSLRPSPDLRWTHCDSNHDGAMVLAVRSRNVALLHHLWSIVPISAQSNASNHSLKQLKAAISTNDEDFIIEVMSNPLIQQAVKDEDEFEYEYWVDDWSSSDANTHDIKITVACCIKNAIDANLRRVVDLFERINPGYTHATLFYYCHTMQPCESAEWSDFTS
;
A
#
# COMPACT_ATOMS: atom_id res chain seq x y z
N MET A 1 31.05 3.05 27.51
CA MET A 1 29.74 3.17 26.83
C MET A 1 29.44 4.65 26.58
N LYS A 2 29.58 5.12 25.33
CA LYS A 2 29.25 6.51 24.98
C LYS A 2 27.73 6.65 24.91
N LYS A 3 27.14 7.37 25.86
CA LYS A 3 25.73 7.77 25.83
C LYS A 3 25.54 8.73 24.65
N TYR A 4 24.76 8.34 23.64
CA TYR A 4 24.34 9.27 22.60
C TYR A 4 23.41 10.31 23.23
N SER A 5 23.92 11.53 23.36
CA SER A 5 23.14 12.70 23.74
C SER A 5 22.06 12.91 22.68
N ARG A 6 20.79 12.70 23.04
CA ARG A 6 19.66 13.16 22.23
C ARG A 6 19.78 14.68 22.19
N ARG A 7 20.30 15.23 21.09
CA ARG A 7 20.25 16.67 20.83
C ARG A 7 18.77 17.06 20.78
N ASN A 8 18.31 17.73 21.85
CA ASN A 8 17.10 18.52 21.83
C ASN A 8 17.29 19.62 20.78
N SER A 9 16.99 19.29 19.53
CA SER A 9 16.85 20.27 18.46
C SER A 9 15.51 20.96 18.68
N THR A 10 15.53 22.28 18.77
CA THR A 10 14.32 23.08 18.69
C THR A 10 13.56 22.67 17.43
N PRO A 11 12.23 22.45 17.51
CA PRO A 11 11.43 22.14 16.34
C PRO A 11 11.65 23.22 15.29
N LEU A 12 11.96 22.81 14.06
CA LEU A 12 12.08 23.75 12.96
C LEU A 12 10.75 24.46 12.75
N ASP A 13 10.83 25.73 12.35
CA ASP A 13 9.66 26.53 12.07
C ASP A 13 8.75 25.86 11.02
N SER A 14 7.46 25.83 11.30
CA SER A 14 6.47 25.15 10.45
C SER A 14 6.34 25.80 9.08
N THR A 15 6.54 27.12 8.97
CA THR A 15 6.54 27.82 7.68
C THR A 15 7.76 27.44 6.85
N LEU A 16 8.94 27.35 7.47
CA LEU A 16 10.15 26.85 6.82
C LEU A 16 9.98 25.40 6.31
N VAL A 17 9.43 24.49 7.12
CA VAL A 17 9.20 23.10 6.70
C VAL A 17 8.25 23.03 5.50
N LYS A 18 7.17 23.82 5.53
CA LYS A 18 6.21 23.90 4.42
C LYS A 18 6.86 24.43 3.13
N ALA A 19 7.68 25.48 3.24
CA ALA A 19 8.40 26.02 2.08
C ALA A 19 9.37 24.99 1.48
N PHE A 20 10.13 24.28 2.32
CA PHE A 20 11.04 23.22 1.88
C PHE A 20 10.30 22.06 1.21
N HIS A 21 9.20 21.61 1.82
CA HIS A 21 8.35 20.57 1.24
C HIS A 21 7.70 21.01 -0.07
N GLY A 22 7.34 22.29 -0.22
CA GLY A 22 6.85 22.85 -1.47
C GLY A 22 7.91 22.84 -2.59
N ALA A 23 9.17 23.18 -2.28
CA ALA A 23 10.26 23.09 -3.25
C ALA A 23 10.50 21.64 -3.73
N ILE A 24 10.41 20.67 -2.80
CA ILE A 24 10.47 19.24 -3.14
C ILE A 24 9.32 18.86 -4.08
N GLU A 25 8.08 19.24 -3.75
CA GLU A 25 6.88 18.91 -4.55
C GLU A 25 6.95 19.48 -5.97
N GLN A 26 7.60 20.64 -6.14
CA GLN A 26 7.84 21.27 -7.45
C GLN A 26 8.98 20.61 -8.23
N GLY A 27 9.80 19.78 -7.60
CA GLY A 27 10.96 19.17 -8.25
C GLY A 27 12.17 20.10 -8.37
N ASP A 28 12.19 21.23 -7.63
CA ASP A 28 13.22 22.26 -7.71
C ASP A 28 14.48 21.81 -6.94
N LEU A 29 15.35 21.10 -7.65
CA LEU A 29 16.57 20.53 -7.08
C LEU A 29 17.55 21.60 -6.57
N ASP A 30 17.60 22.76 -7.22
CA ASP A 30 18.54 23.83 -6.88
C ASP A 30 18.09 24.57 -5.63
N GLU A 31 16.80 24.87 -5.51
CA GLU A 31 16.23 25.46 -4.30
C GLU A 31 16.34 24.50 -3.12
N VAL A 32 16.02 23.22 -3.31
CA VAL A 32 16.19 22.19 -2.27
C VAL A 32 17.65 22.11 -1.82
N ARG A 33 18.61 22.19 -2.75
CA ARG A 33 20.04 22.20 -2.44
C ARG A 33 20.45 23.45 -1.66
N ALA A 34 19.97 24.63 -2.05
CA ALA A 34 20.25 25.89 -1.36
C ALA A 34 19.71 25.87 0.08
N GLN A 35 18.46 25.42 0.26
CA GLN A 35 17.84 25.31 1.58
C GLN A 35 18.55 24.28 2.47
N LEU A 36 18.97 23.13 1.92
CA LEU A 36 19.75 22.14 2.66
C LEU A 36 21.15 22.62 3.03
N ALA A 37 21.79 23.43 2.18
CA ALA A 37 23.08 24.05 2.49
C ALA A 37 22.96 25.05 3.65
N ALA A 38 21.87 25.82 3.70
CA ALA A 38 21.58 26.74 4.79
C ALA A 38 21.18 26.00 6.08
N GLN A 39 20.36 24.94 5.97
CA GLN A 39 19.81 24.20 7.11
C GLN A 39 19.76 22.68 6.84
N PRO A 40 20.86 21.93 7.09
CA PRO A 40 20.94 20.50 6.79
C PRO A 40 19.89 19.62 7.50
N SER A 41 19.38 20.07 8.66
CA SER A 41 18.35 19.33 9.41
C SER A 41 17.01 19.25 8.67
N LEU A 42 16.79 20.05 7.61
CA LEU A 42 15.60 19.97 6.75
C LEU A 42 15.45 18.57 6.11
N ALA A 43 16.54 17.84 5.89
CA ALA A 43 16.52 16.51 5.28
C ALA A 43 15.68 15.47 6.06
N ASN A 44 15.54 15.65 7.37
CA ASN A 44 14.76 14.77 8.26
C ASN A 44 13.50 15.43 8.82
N THR A 45 13.07 16.55 8.24
CA THR A 45 11.82 17.18 8.66
C THR A 45 10.61 16.38 8.24
N LYS A 46 9.54 16.55 9.02
CA LYS A 46 8.24 15.95 8.77
C LYS A 46 7.15 17.00 8.85
N GLU A 47 6.13 16.84 8.04
CA GLU A 47 4.91 17.65 8.12
C GLU A 47 4.20 17.34 9.45
N VAL A 48 3.70 18.38 10.13
CA VAL A 48 3.29 18.28 11.54
C VAL A 48 2.09 17.36 11.71
N LYS A 49 1.11 17.40 10.79
CA LYS A 49 -0.15 16.68 10.94
C LYS A 49 -0.05 15.23 10.49
N THR A 50 0.55 15.00 9.34
CA THR A 50 0.64 13.70 8.67
C THR A 50 1.90 12.94 9.03
N GLY A 51 2.93 13.61 9.54
CA GLY A 51 4.24 13.00 9.78
C GLY A 51 5.01 12.63 8.51
N VAL A 52 4.53 13.03 7.33
CA VAL A 52 5.20 12.77 6.05
C VAL A 52 6.55 13.47 6.03
N THR A 53 7.60 12.70 5.76
CA THR A 53 8.99 13.19 5.76
C THR A 53 9.38 13.85 4.44
N SER A 54 10.46 14.63 4.44
CA SER A 54 11.06 15.17 3.21
C SER A 54 11.40 14.06 2.20
N LEU A 55 11.90 12.92 2.68
CA LEU A 55 12.25 11.79 1.83
C LEU A 55 10.99 11.13 1.20
N MET A 56 9.89 11.04 1.94
CA MET A 56 8.59 10.59 1.42
C MET A 56 8.04 11.51 0.34
N LYS A 57 8.08 12.85 0.55
CA LYS A 57 7.63 13.78 -0.51
C LYS A 57 8.49 13.65 -1.76
N SER A 58 9.81 13.52 -1.59
CA SER A 58 10.71 13.41 -2.73
C SER A 58 10.50 12.13 -3.55
N SER A 59 9.93 11.05 -2.99
CA SER A 59 9.76 9.80 -3.73
C SER A 59 8.71 9.88 -4.84
N VAL A 60 7.86 10.89 -4.82
CA VAL A 60 6.76 11.09 -5.77
C VAL A 60 6.82 12.45 -6.46
N ALA A 61 7.88 13.22 -6.19
CA ALA A 61 8.12 14.51 -6.81
C ALA A 61 8.66 14.36 -8.24
N PRO A 62 8.54 15.40 -9.08
CA PRO A 62 9.37 15.51 -10.27
C PRO A 62 10.86 15.41 -9.86
N ASN A 63 11.69 14.77 -10.68
CA ASN A 63 13.10 14.51 -10.37
C ASN A 63 13.35 13.68 -9.09
N ALA A 64 12.42 12.78 -8.73
CA ALA A 64 12.47 11.97 -7.50
C ALA A 64 13.85 11.39 -7.18
N ILE A 65 14.48 10.71 -8.16
CA ILE A 65 15.80 10.08 -7.99
C ILE A 65 16.87 11.07 -7.52
N ALA A 66 16.93 12.26 -8.12
CA ALA A 66 17.93 13.28 -7.78
C ALA A 66 17.68 13.87 -6.39
N LEU A 67 16.41 14.21 -6.09
CA LEU A 67 16.02 14.75 -4.79
C LEU A 67 16.24 13.76 -3.66
N MET A 68 15.82 12.51 -3.84
CA MET A 68 16.01 11.45 -2.85
C MET A 68 17.50 11.19 -2.61
N THR A 69 18.31 11.17 -3.67
CA THR A 69 19.77 10.98 -3.54
C THR A 69 20.40 12.14 -2.76
N LEU A 70 20.01 13.38 -3.05
CA LEU A 70 20.47 14.56 -2.31
C LEU A 70 20.07 14.49 -0.83
N LEU A 71 18.81 14.18 -0.52
CA LEU A 71 18.33 14.02 0.85
C LEU A 71 19.05 12.87 1.57
N ARG A 72 19.33 11.77 0.86
CA ARG A 72 20.06 10.62 1.41
C ARG A 72 21.51 11.00 1.77
N GLN A 73 22.18 11.77 0.92
CA GLN A 73 23.52 12.32 1.21
C GLN A 73 23.51 13.24 2.44
N GLN A 74 22.41 13.95 2.69
CA GLN A 74 22.19 14.75 3.90
C GLN A 74 21.71 13.94 5.11
N GLY A 75 21.76 12.61 5.04
CA GLY A 75 21.45 11.73 6.16
C GLY A 75 19.95 11.55 6.42
N ALA A 76 19.10 11.69 5.41
CA ALA A 76 17.68 11.36 5.52
C ALA A 76 17.47 9.89 5.96
N ASN A 77 16.58 9.69 6.93
CA ASN A 77 16.30 8.41 7.54
C ASN A 77 15.19 7.64 6.81
N LEU A 78 15.53 6.43 6.32
CA LEU A 78 14.62 5.52 5.62
C LEU A 78 13.58 4.86 6.53
N ALA A 79 13.92 4.64 7.80
CA ALA A 79 13.09 3.89 8.74
C ALA A 79 11.96 4.73 9.37
N THR A 80 11.97 6.05 9.15
CA THR A 80 10.94 6.95 9.70
C THR A 80 9.57 6.58 9.14
N ARG A 81 8.57 6.58 10.02
CA ARG A 81 7.18 6.33 9.68
C ARG A 81 6.34 7.60 9.80
N ASP A 82 5.40 7.75 8.90
CA ASP A 82 4.38 8.80 8.97
C ASP A 82 3.26 8.43 9.97
N ALA A 83 2.24 9.27 10.10
CA ALA A 83 1.11 9.06 11.02
C ALA A 83 0.28 7.81 10.68
N THR A 84 0.30 7.37 9.42
CA THR A 84 -0.33 6.11 8.96
C THR A 84 0.62 4.92 9.01
N ARG A 85 1.74 5.04 9.73
CA ARG A 85 2.79 4.03 9.87
C ARG A 85 3.52 3.65 8.57
N ARG A 86 3.36 4.40 7.49
CA ARG A 86 4.04 4.14 6.21
C ARG A 86 5.50 4.54 6.32
N THR A 87 6.40 3.69 5.81
CA THR A 87 7.80 4.08 5.51
C THR A 87 7.84 4.81 4.17
N VAL A 88 9.01 5.32 3.76
CA VAL A 88 9.17 5.93 2.41
C VAL A 88 8.78 4.97 1.28
N LEU A 89 9.06 3.67 1.41
CA LEU A 89 8.68 2.66 0.42
C LEU A 89 7.16 2.50 0.33
N LEU A 90 6.48 2.40 1.47
CA LEU A 90 5.02 2.28 1.50
C LEU A 90 4.34 3.56 1.01
N TYR A 91 4.90 4.74 1.34
CA TYR A 91 4.42 6.02 0.85
C TYR A 91 4.54 6.10 -0.68
N ALA A 92 5.71 5.77 -1.23
CA ALA A 92 5.94 5.69 -2.67
C ALA A 92 4.93 4.76 -3.37
N CYS A 93 4.65 3.59 -2.78
CA CYS A 93 3.66 2.66 -3.33
C CYS A 93 2.23 3.22 -3.25
N THR A 94 1.87 3.85 -2.14
CA THR A 94 0.53 4.45 -1.95
C THR A 94 0.24 5.54 -2.99
N CYS A 95 1.27 6.33 -3.32
CA CYS A 95 1.17 7.44 -4.25
C CYS A 95 1.45 7.05 -5.71
N GLY A 96 1.71 5.77 -6.00
CA GLY A 96 1.96 5.30 -7.36
C GLY A 96 3.28 5.83 -7.96
N ALA A 97 4.35 5.86 -7.17
CA ALA A 97 5.67 6.28 -7.64
C ALA A 97 6.19 5.41 -8.80
N GLU A 98 7.09 5.97 -9.61
CA GLU A 98 7.75 5.26 -10.70
C GLU A 98 8.55 4.04 -10.20
N PRO A 99 8.60 2.93 -10.96
CA PRO A 99 9.38 1.74 -10.62
C PRO A 99 10.84 2.02 -10.20
N ALA A 100 11.49 2.95 -10.90
CA ALA A 100 12.88 3.35 -10.61
C ALA A 100 13.06 3.93 -9.20
N THR A 101 12.04 4.62 -8.67
CA THR A 101 12.06 5.11 -7.28
C THR A 101 12.08 3.94 -6.30
N VAL A 102 11.27 2.91 -6.56
CA VAL A 102 11.21 1.72 -5.72
C VAL A 102 12.53 0.96 -5.76
N ASP A 103 13.13 0.81 -6.95
CA ASP A 103 14.44 0.19 -7.11
C ASP A 103 15.53 0.91 -6.32
N LEU A 104 15.55 2.25 -6.39
CA LEU A 104 16.50 3.05 -5.63
C LEU A 104 16.33 2.84 -4.12
N LEU A 105 15.10 2.93 -3.61
CA LEU A 105 14.81 2.71 -2.19
C LEU A 105 15.22 1.31 -1.73
N TRP A 106 14.90 0.30 -2.54
CA TRP A 106 15.23 -1.07 -2.25
C TRP A 106 16.74 -1.30 -2.24
N SER A 107 17.46 -0.71 -3.21
CA SER A 107 18.93 -0.76 -3.28
C SER A 107 19.61 -0.18 -2.04
N TRP A 108 19.04 0.85 -1.43
CA TRP A 108 19.60 1.42 -0.19
C TRP A 108 19.38 0.53 1.03
N SER A 109 18.27 -0.21 1.05
CA SER A 109 17.92 -1.10 2.16
C SER A 109 18.69 -2.41 2.13
N SER A 110 18.87 -2.99 0.94
CA SER A 110 19.51 -4.31 0.74
C SER A 110 21.00 -4.33 1.08
N LEU A 111 21.64 -3.17 1.19
CA LEU A 111 23.05 -3.02 1.58
C LEU A 111 23.32 -3.28 3.08
N ARG A 112 22.28 -3.50 3.90
CA ARG A 112 22.41 -3.61 5.36
C ARG A 112 22.01 -5.00 5.88
N PRO A 113 22.73 -5.54 6.89
CA PRO A 113 22.36 -6.81 7.53
C PRO A 113 20.98 -6.77 8.20
N SER A 114 20.58 -5.60 8.72
CA SER A 114 19.22 -5.32 9.19
C SER A 114 18.64 -4.23 8.30
N PRO A 115 17.79 -4.57 7.33
CA PRO A 115 17.28 -3.61 6.36
C PRO A 115 16.28 -2.65 7.01
N ASP A 116 16.45 -1.35 6.75
CA ASP A 116 15.57 -0.27 7.22
C ASP A 116 14.16 -0.38 6.57
N LEU A 117 14.10 -0.94 5.36
CA LEU A 117 12.88 -1.18 4.58
C LEU A 117 12.71 -2.68 4.33
N ARG A 118 11.50 -3.20 4.56
CA ARG A 118 11.15 -4.61 4.36
C ARG A 118 9.87 -4.70 3.55
N TRP A 119 9.78 -5.68 2.66
CA TRP A 119 8.56 -5.96 1.90
C TRP A 119 7.38 -6.37 2.78
N THR A 120 7.64 -6.84 4.01
CA THR A 120 6.62 -7.21 5.00
C THR A 120 6.18 -6.05 5.90
N HIS A 121 6.75 -4.85 5.73
CA HIS A 121 6.21 -3.67 6.42
C HIS A 121 4.83 -3.34 5.88
N CYS A 122 3.96 -2.86 6.77
CA CYS A 122 2.63 -2.39 6.44
C CYS A 122 2.30 -1.07 7.13
N ASP A 123 1.27 -0.41 6.61
CA ASP A 123 0.66 0.80 7.18
C ASP A 123 -0.23 0.46 8.40
N SER A 124 -1.02 1.45 8.86
CA SER A 124 -1.98 1.27 9.95
C SER A 124 -3.18 0.37 9.61
N ASN A 125 -3.47 0.15 8.33
CA ASN A 125 -4.49 -0.78 7.85
C ASN A 125 -3.93 -2.19 7.60
N HIS A 126 -2.66 -2.40 7.94
CA HIS A 126 -1.92 -3.61 7.66
C HIS A 126 -1.78 -3.93 6.17
N ASP A 127 -1.75 -2.90 5.33
CA ASP A 127 -1.52 -3.01 3.91
C ASP A 127 -0.04 -2.80 3.60
N GLY A 128 0.52 -3.78 2.89
CA GLY A 128 1.90 -3.78 2.41
C GLY A 128 2.03 -3.07 1.06
N ALA A 129 3.26 -3.08 0.54
CA ALA A 129 3.62 -2.37 -0.69
C ALA A 129 2.74 -2.76 -1.89
N MET A 130 2.40 -4.05 -2.03
CA MET A 130 1.64 -4.55 -3.19
C MET A 130 0.18 -4.08 -3.13
N VAL A 131 -0.46 -4.14 -1.96
CA VAL A 131 -1.84 -3.67 -1.78
C VAL A 131 -1.93 -2.15 -1.98
N LEU A 132 -0.93 -1.41 -1.47
CA LEU A 132 -0.86 0.04 -1.65
C LEU A 132 -0.64 0.43 -3.13
N ALA A 133 0.17 -0.32 -3.86
CA ALA A 133 0.35 -0.11 -5.31
C ALA A 133 -0.96 -0.38 -6.08
N VAL A 134 -1.73 -1.41 -5.73
CA VAL A 134 -3.07 -1.63 -6.31
C VAL A 134 -3.96 -0.41 -6.10
N ARG A 135 -4.01 0.15 -4.88
CA ARG A 135 -4.82 1.35 -4.59
C ARG A 135 -4.37 2.59 -5.34
N SER A 136 -3.09 2.69 -5.67
CA SER A 136 -2.58 3.80 -6.48
C SER A 136 -3.03 3.74 -7.94
N ARG A 137 -3.51 2.57 -8.41
CA ARG A 137 -3.88 2.27 -9.81
C ARG A 137 -2.73 2.48 -10.81
N ASN A 138 -1.49 2.55 -10.32
CA ASN A 138 -0.32 2.55 -11.19
C ASN A 138 0.04 1.11 -11.59
N VAL A 139 -0.43 0.72 -12.78
CA VAL A 139 -0.22 -0.62 -13.36
C VAL A 139 1.27 -0.94 -13.53
N ALA A 140 2.08 0.02 -13.99
CA ALA A 140 3.51 -0.18 -14.19
C ALA A 140 4.24 -0.49 -12.86
N LEU A 141 3.90 0.24 -11.80
CA LEU A 141 4.41 -0.03 -10.46
C LEU A 141 3.94 -1.39 -9.94
N LEU A 142 2.66 -1.73 -10.13
CA LEU A 142 2.11 -3.01 -9.68
C LEU A 142 2.82 -4.20 -10.31
N HIS A 143 2.98 -4.20 -11.65
CA HIS A 143 3.72 -5.27 -12.34
C HIS A 143 5.17 -5.35 -11.89
N HIS A 144 5.81 -4.20 -11.70
CA HIS A 144 7.18 -4.16 -11.19
C HIS A 144 7.28 -4.85 -9.83
N LEU A 145 6.37 -4.55 -8.90
CA LEU A 145 6.34 -5.18 -7.58
C LEU A 145 6.09 -6.69 -7.65
N TRP A 146 5.18 -7.16 -8.51
CA TRP A 146 5.01 -8.62 -8.71
C TRP A 146 6.30 -9.31 -9.18
N SER A 147 7.14 -8.60 -9.93
CA SER A 147 8.42 -9.12 -10.42
C SER A 147 9.55 -9.09 -9.38
N ILE A 148 9.63 -8.04 -8.55
CA ILE A 148 10.79 -7.85 -7.66
C ILE A 148 10.58 -8.32 -6.22
N VAL A 149 9.32 -8.40 -5.77
CA VAL A 149 9.01 -8.85 -4.40
C VAL A 149 9.21 -10.37 -4.34
N PRO A 150 10.02 -10.92 -3.41
CA PRO A 150 10.19 -12.37 -3.30
C PRO A 150 8.89 -13.08 -2.95
N ILE A 151 8.68 -14.29 -3.46
CA ILE A 151 7.47 -15.10 -3.21
C ILE A 151 7.13 -15.19 -1.71
N SER A 152 8.15 -15.35 -0.84
CA SER A 152 7.97 -15.40 0.62
C SER A 152 7.40 -14.12 1.23
N ALA A 153 7.61 -12.96 0.59
CA ALA A 153 7.03 -11.69 0.98
C ALA A 153 5.70 -11.41 0.28
N GLN A 154 5.45 -12.01 -0.89
CA GLN A 154 4.16 -11.94 -1.58
C GLN A 154 3.07 -12.72 -0.81
N SER A 155 3.43 -13.86 -0.23
CA SER A 155 2.54 -14.65 0.63
C SER A 155 2.36 -14.06 2.04
N ASN A 156 3.08 -13.00 2.39
CA ASN A 156 2.92 -12.36 3.69
C ASN A 156 1.52 -11.72 3.80
N ALA A 157 0.94 -11.84 4.99
CA ALA A 157 -0.24 -11.15 5.47
C ALA A 157 -0.42 -9.72 4.89
N SER A 158 0.60 -8.87 4.92
CA SER A 158 0.51 -7.49 4.44
C SER A 158 0.31 -7.36 2.92
N ASN A 159 0.81 -8.31 2.13
CA ASN A 159 0.77 -8.29 0.66
C ASN A 159 -0.19 -9.32 0.05
N HIS A 160 -0.97 -10.01 0.88
CA HIS A 160 -1.75 -11.17 0.47
C HIS A 160 -2.60 -10.94 -0.79
N SER A 161 -2.68 -11.94 -1.67
CA SER A 161 -3.42 -11.89 -2.94
C SER A 161 -4.87 -11.43 -2.78
N LEU A 162 -5.59 -11.92 -1.77
CA LEU A 162 -6.99 -11.51 -1.55
C LEU A 162 -7.12 -10.06 -1.06
N LYS A 163 -6.11 -9.52 -0.36
CA LYS A 163 -6.08 -8.08 -0.03
C LYS A 163 -5.88 -7.24 -1.29
N GLN A 164 -4.98 -7.65 -2.17
CA GLN A 164 -4.79 -7.00 -3.47
C GLN A 164 -6.09 -7.01 -4.27
N LEU A 165 -6.77 -8.16 -4.36
CA LEU A 165 -8.04 -8.29 -5.07
C LEU A 165 -9.14 -7.42 -4.47
N LYS A 166 -9.32 -7.44 -3.14
CA LYS A 166 -10.28 -6.57 -2.44
C LYS A 166 -10.00 -5.08 -2.70
N ALA A 167 -8.72 -4.69 -2.67
CA ALA A 167 -8.31 -3.32 -2.96
C ALA A 167 -8.60 -2.93 -4.42
N ALA A 168 -8.40 -3.85 -5.37
CA ALA A 168 -8.75 -3.64 -6.77
C ALA A 168 -10.26 -3.47 -6.96
N ILE A 169 -11.07 -4.35 -6.37
CA ILE A 169 -12.55 -4.28 -6.45
C ILE A 169 -13.06 -2.92 -5.95
N SER A 170 -12.44 -2.39 -4.89
CA SER A 170 -12.79 -1.08 -4.32
C SER A 170 -12.53 0.10 -5.28
N THR A 171 -11.86 -0.11 -6.42
CA THR A 171 -11.65 0.93 -7.44
C THR A 171 -12.83 1.07 -8.40
N ASN A 172 -13.75 0.08 -8.43
CA ASN A 172 -14.87 -0.01 -9.38
C ASN A 172 -14.47 0.10 -10.87
N ASP A 173 -13.22 -0.22 -11.19
CA ASP A 173 -12.68 -0.22 -12.55
C ASP A 173 -12.50 -1.67 -13.00
N GLU A 174 -13.47 -2.19 -13.76
CA GLU A 174 -13.46 -3.60 -14.18
C GLU A 174 -12.21 -3.97 -14.99
N ASP A 175 -11.72 -3.09 -15.87
CA ASP A 175 -10.54 -3.39 -16.68
C ASP A 175 -9.29 -3.51 -15.81
N PHE A 176 -9.14 -2.61 -14.84
CA PHE A 176 -8.06 -2.70 -13.86
C PHE A 176 -8.21 -3.93 -12.95
N ILE A 177 -9.42 -4.28 -12.53
CA ILE A 177 -9.65 -5.47 -11.69
C ILE A 177 -9.31 -6.75 -12.45
N ILE A 178 -9.70 -6.83 -13.73
CA ILE A 178 -9.37 -7.96 -14.61
C ILE A 178 -7.86 -8.05 -14.80
N GLU A 179 -7.16 -6.92 -14.98
CA GLU A 179 -5.69 -6.89 -15.01
C GLU A 179 -5.08 -7.44 -13.71
N VAL A 180 -5.62 -7.03 -12.55
CA VAL A 180 -5.20 -7.57 -11.24
C VAL A 180 -5.45 -9.09 -11.15
N MET A 181 -6.62 -9.55 -11.57
CA MET A 181 -6.99 -10.97 -11.57
C MET A 181 -6.24 -11.79 -12.62
N SER A 182 -5.50 -11.17 -13.54
CA SER A 182 -4.59 -11.87 -14.46
C SER A 182 -3.37 -12.45 -13.75
N ASN A 183 -3.03 -11.95 -12.55
CA ASN A 183 -1.89 -12.41 -11.79
C ASN A 183 -2.07 -13.87 -11.33
N PRO A 184 -1.13 -14.78 -11.61
CA PRO A 184 -1.27 -16.20 -11.26
C PRO A 184 -1.47 -16.48 -9.77
N LEU A 185 -0.86 -15.69 -8.88
CA LEU A 185 -1.02 -15.88 -7.43
C LEU A 185 -2.39 -15.39 -6.94
N ILE A 186 -3.00 -14.44 -7.64
CA ILE A 186 -4.36 -14.00 -7.35
C ILE A 186 -5.36 -15.03 -7.85
N GLN A 187 -5.17 -15.56 -9.07
CA GLN A 187 -6.00 -16.67 -9.55
C GLN A 187 -5.89 -17.91 -8.67
N GLN A 188 -4.69 -18.24 -8.20
CA GLN A 188 -4.47 -19.36 -7.30
C GLN A 188 -5.21 -19.14 -5.97
N ALA A 189 -5.12 -17.95 -5.38
CA ALA A 189 -5.86 -17.62 -4.16
C ALA A 189 -7.40 -17.66 -4.32
N VAL A 190 -7.93 -17.39 -5.52
CA VAL A 190 -9.36 -17.55 -5.82
C VAL A 190 -9.75 -19.04 -5.95
N LYS A 191 -8.84 -19.89 -6.43
CA LYS A 191 -9.06 -21.34 -6.57
C LYS A 191 -8.93 -22.10 -5.27
N ASP A 192 -8.03 -21.68 -4.39
CA ASP A 192 -7.73 -22.42 -3.16
C ASP A 192 -8.88 -22.37 -2.15
N GLU A 193 -9.90 -21.52 -2.37
CA GLU A 193 -11.11 -21.32 -1.53
C GLU A 193 -10.81 -20.88 -0.09
N ASP A 194 -9.54 -20.99 0.33
CA ASP A 194 -9.09 -20.92 1.69
C ASP A 194 -9.37 -19.55 2.30
N GLU A 195 -9.92 -19.65 3.51
CA GLU A 195 -10.19 -18.55 4.40
C GLU A 195 -8.86 -17.90 4.83
N PHE A 196 -8.51 -16.76 4.26
CA PHE A 196 -7.39 -15.98 4.79
C PHE A 196 -7.85 -15.21 6.04
N GLU A 197 -7.68 -15.82 7.20
CA GLU A 197 -7.84 -15.21 8.52
C GLU A 197 -6.57 -14.46 8.94
N TYR A 198 -6.75 -13.29 9.54
CA TYR A 198 -5.66 -12.55 10.19
C TYR A 198 -5.95 -12.50 11.69
N GLU A 199 -5.09 -13.11 12.51
CA GLU A 199 -5.09 -12.84 13.94
C GLU A 199 -4.16 -11.65 14.22
N TYR A 200 -4.72 -10.46 14.43
CA TYR A 200 -3.95 -9.28 14.85
C TYR A 200 -3.92 -9.20 16.38
N TRP A 201 -2.84 -9.70 16.98
CA TRP A 201 -2.55 -9.42 18.38
C TRP A 201 -2.21 -7.92 18.51
N VAL A 202 -3.16 -7.14 19.04
CA VAL A 202 -2.90 -5.77 19.48
C VAL A 202 -2.11 -5.87 20.79
N ASP A 203 -0.79 -5.68 20.72
CA ASP A 203 0.11 -5.63 21.90
C ASP A 203 -0.10 -4.38 22.78
N ASP A 204 -1.29 -3.76 22.78
CA ASP A 204 -1.58 -2.55 23.54
C ASP A 204 -2.76 -2.79 24.49
N TRP A 205 -2.43 -3.21 25.72
CA TRP A 205 -3.34 -3.43 26.86
C TRP A 205 -4.06 -2.14 27.33
N SER A 206 -4.01 -1.04 26.57
CA SER A 206 -4.54 0.25 27.02
C SER A 206 -5.80 0.75 26.31
N SER A 207 -6.32 0.05 25.28
CA SER A 207 -7.66 0.36 24.75
C SER A 207 -8.69 -0.64 25.25
N SER A 208 -9.55 -0.21 26.17
CA SER A 208 -10.79 -0.88 26.57
C SER A 208 -11.87 -0.88 25.47
N ASP A 209 -11.49 -0.69 24.21
CA ASP A 209 -12.40 -0.74 23.08
C ASP A 209 -12.29 -2.13 22.44
N ALA A 210 -13.35 -2.91 22.66
CA ALA A 210 -13.57 -4.25 22.13
C ALA A 210 -13.75 -4.26 20.60
N ASN A 211 -12.73 -3.85 19.84
CA ASN A 211 -12.79 -3.79 18.38
C ASN A 211 -11.47 -4.21 17.69
N THR A 212 -10.81 -5.26 18.21
CA THR A 212 -9.97 -6.12 17.38
C THR A 212 -10.88 -6.89 16.41
N HIS A 213 -11.33 -6.22 15.34
CA HIS A 213 -12.06 -6.91 14.28
C HIS A 213 -11.04 -7.75 13.49
N ASP A 214 -11.13 -9.07 13.62
CA ASP A 214 -10.63 -10.01 12.63
C ASP A 214 -11.20 -9.61 11.26
N ILE A 215 -10.41 -8.92 10.43
CA ILE A 215 -10.81 -8.65 9.05
C ILE A 215 -10.43 -9.91 8.25
N LYS A 216 -11.25 -10.94 8.37
CA LYS A 216 -11.19 -12.13 7.52
C LYS A 216 -11.49 -11.72 6.07
N ILE A 217 -10.55 -11.93 5.16
CA ILE A 217 -10.74 -11.64 3.74
C ILE A 217 -10.83 -12.97 3.00
N THR A 218 -12.02 -13.30 2.53
CA THR A 218 -12.31 -14.53 1.79
C THR A 218 -12.61 -14.24 0.33
N VAL A 219 -12.59 -15.28 -0.50
CA VAL A 219 -13.07 -15.22 -1.89
C VAL A 219 -14.53 -14.79 -1.92
N ALA A 220 -15.38 -15.33 -1.03
CA ALA A 220 -16.79 -14.95 -0.93
C ALA A 220 -16.99 -13.45 -0.63
N CYS A 221 -16.15 -12.85 0.24
CA CYS A 221 -16.17 -11.41 0.50
C CYS A 221 -15.83 -10.60 -0.75
N CYS A 222 -14.87 -11.06 -1.56
CA CYS A 222 -14.53 -10.41 -2.82
C CYS A 222 -15.67 -10.51 -3.85
N ILE A 223 -16.26 -11.70 -4.01
CA ILE A 223 -17.42 -11.91 -4.89
C ILE A 223 -18.59 -11.00 -4.46
N LYS A 224 -18.93 -10.99 -3.17
CA LYS A 224 -19.96 -10.10 -2.61
C LYS A 224 -19.71 -8.64 -2.95
N ASN A 225 -18.50 -8.14 -2.69
CA ASN A 225 -18.16 -6.74 -2.99
C ASN A 225 -18.25 -6.43 -4.49
N ALA A 226 -17.94 -7.40 -5.37
CA ALA A 226 -18.08 -7.24 -6.81
C ALA A 226 -19.55 -7.16 -7.25
N ILE A 227 -20.42 -7.96 -6.63
CA ILE A 227 -21.87 -7.91 -6.86
C ILE A 227 -22.45 -6.56 -6.37
N ASP A 228 -22.11 -6.16 -5.14
CA ASP A 228 -22.56 -4.89 -4.54
C ASP A 228 -22.13 -3.67 -5.36
N ALA A 229 -20.99 -3.75 -6.05
CA ALA A 229 -20.46 -2.72 -6.94
C ALA A 229 -20.94 -2.86 -8.41
N ASN A 230 -21.80 -3.84 -8.72
CA ASN A 230 -22.30 -4.15 -10.05
C ASN A 230 -21.20 -4.42 -11.11
N LEU A 231 -20.18 -5.18 -10.72
CA LEU A 231 -19.01 -5.50 -11.55
C LEU A 231 -19.20 -6.84 -12.28
N ARG A 232 -20.13 -6.87 -13.23
CA ARG A 232 -20.57 -8.10 -13.91
C ARG A 232 -19.41 -8.85 -14.57
N ARG A 233 -18.47 -8.16 -15.23
CA ARG A 233 -17.33 -8.83 -15.89
C ARG A 233 -16.36 -9.46 -14.89
N VAL A 234 -16.28 -8.88 -13.69
CA VAL A 234 -15.46 -9.39 -12.60
C VAL A 234 -16.10 -10.66 -12.01
N VAL A 235 -17.43 -10.66 -11.83
CA VAL A 235 -18.19 -11.84 -11.39
C VAL A 235 -18.09 -12.98 -12.42
N ASP A 236 -18.23 -12.68 -13.72
CA ASP A 236 -17.98 -13.64 -14.80
C ASP A 236 -16.57 -14.26 -14.71
N LEU A 237 -15.57 -13.45 -14.35
CA LEU A 237 -14.20 -13.93 -14.22
C LEU A 237 -14.01 -14.81 -12.98
N PHE A 238 -14.65 -14.49 -11.86
CA PHE A 238 -14.71 -15.41 -10.70
C PHE A 238 -15.31 -16.76 -11.10
N GLU A 239 -16.43 -16.75 -11.82
CA GLU A 239 -17.11 -17.97 -12.29
C GLU A 239 -16.22 -18.79 -13.22
N ARG A 240 -15.41 -18.15 -14.07
CA ARG A 240 -14.44 -18.87 -14.93
C ARG A 240 -13.28 -19.47 -14.15
N ILE A 241 -12.83 -18.82 -13.07
CA ILE A 241 -11.68 -19.27 -12.29
C ILE A 241 -12.09 -20.37 -11.30
N ASN A 242 -13.21 -20.19 -10.60
CA ASN A 242 -13.77 -21.15 -9.66
C ASN A 242 -15.31 -21.18 -9.77
N PRO A 243 -15.87 -21.93 -10.74
CA PRO A 243 -17.32 -21.96 -11.00
C PRO A 243 -18.13 -22.46 -9.81
N GLY A 244 -17.73 -23.59 -9.20
CA GLY A 244 -18.50 -24.23 -8.14
C GLY A 244 -18.67 -23.32 -6.91
N TYR A 245 -17.58 -22.71 -6.45
CA TYR A 245 -17.61 -21.81 -5.30
C TYR A 245 -18.31 -20.48 -5.61
N THR A 246 -18.08 -19.94 -6.82
CA THR A 246 -18.69 -18.68 -7.24
C THR A 246 -20.20 -18.81 -7.39
N HIS A 247 -20.67 -19.86 -8.07
CA HIS A 247 -22.09 -20.17 -8.20
C HIS A 247 -22.76 -20.38 -6.83
N ALA A 248 -22.14 -21.13 -5.91
CA ALA A 248 -22.68 -21.32 -4.56
C ALA A 248 -22.77 -20.00 -3.77
N THR A 249 -21.77 -19.13 -3.91
CA THR A 249 -21.74 -17.80 -3.26
C THR A 249 -22.81 -16.87 -3.85
N LEU A 250 -22.95 -16.85 -5.18
CA LEU A 250 -23.96 -16.07 -5.89
C LEU A 250 -25.37 -16.51 -5.49
N PHE A 251 -25.62 -17.82 -5.47
CA PHE A 251 -26.89 -18.38 -5.03
C PHE A 251 -27.20 -17.93 -3.60
N TYR A 252 -26.29 -18.15 -2.64
CA TYR A 252 -26.51 -17.76 -1.25
C TYR A 252 -26.78 -16.25 -1.12
N TYR A 253 -25.97 -15.41 -1.78
CA TYR A 253 -26.05 -13.97 -1.61
C TYR A 253 -27.27 -13.35 -2.30
N CYS A 254 -27.60 -13.76 -3.52
CA CYS A 254 -28.78 -13.24 -4.25
C CYS A 254 -30.09 -13.60 -3.54
N HIS A 255 -30.16 -14.76 -2.86
CA HIS A 255 -31.33 -15.12 -2.05
C HIS A 255 -31.53 -14.23 -0.82
N THR A 256 -30.51 -13.46 -0.43
CA THR A 256 -30.59 -12.49 0.68
C THR A 256 -30.82 -11.04 0.23
N MET A 257 -30.81 -10.79 -1.09
CA MET A 257 -31.03 -9.46 -1.68
C MET A 257 -32.51 -9.10 -1.84
N GLN A 258 -32.79 -7.82 -2.11
CA GLN A 258 -34.13 -7.44 -2.55
C GLN A 258 -34.42 -8.01 -3.95
N PRO A 259 -35.69 -8.37 -4.26
CA PRO A 259 -36.03 -9.04 -5.53
C PRO A 259 -35.60 -8.28 -6.79
N CYS A 260 -35.65 -6.95 -6.78
CA CYS A 260 -35.24 -6.12 -7.92
C CYS A 260 -33.73 -6.14 -8.19
N GLU A 261 -32.92 -6.27 -7.13
CA GLU A 261 -31.46 -6.37 -7.23
C GLU A 261 -31.05 -7.78 -7.65
N SER A 262 -31.72 -8.81 -7.12
CA SER A 262 -31.46 -10.21 -7.50
C SER A 262 -31.76 -10.52 -8.97
N ALA A 263 -32.69 -9.79 -9.60
CA ALA A 263 -33.09 -10.01 -10.99
C ALA A 263 -31.94 -9.70 -11.98
N GLU A 264 -31.00 -8.83 -11.62
CA GLU A 264 -29.84 -8.52 -12.46
C GLU A 264 -28.82 -9.68 -12.55
N TRP A 265 -28.89 -10.61 -11.59
CA TRP A 265 -27.95 -11.72 -11.42
C TRP A 265 -28.58 -13.09 -11.70
N SER A 266 -29.83 -13.15 -12.17
CA SER A 266 -30.59 -14.40 -12.35
C SER A 266 -29.90 -15.40 -13.27
N ASP A 267 -29.17 -14.92 -14.28
CA ASP A 267 -28.45 -15.76 -15.24
C ASP A 267 -27.35 -16.60 -14.57
N PHE A 268 -26.81 -16.14 -13.44
CA PHE A 268 -25.77 -16.83 -12.68
C PHE A 268 -26.33 -17.79 -11.62
N THR A 269 -27.59 -17.62 -11.22
CA THR A 269 -28.23 -18.41 -10.17
C THR A 269 -29.18 -19.47 -10.71
N SER A 270 -29.25 -19.62 -12.03
CA SER A 270 -30.10 -20.57 -12.76
C SER A 270 -29.49 -21.96 -12.89
#